data_AF-A0A1G8LBD4-F1
#
_entry.id   AF-A0A1G8LBD4-F1
#
_cell.length_a   1.000
_cell.length_b   1.000
_cell.length_c   1.000
_cell.angle_alpha   90.00
_cell.angle_beta   90.00
_cell.angle_gamma   90.00
#
_symmetry.space_group_name_H-M   'P 1'
#
loop_
_entity.id
_entity.type
_entity.pdbx_description
1 polymer ?
#
loop_
_entity_poly.entity_id
_entity_poly.type
_entity_poly.pdbx_seq_one_letter_code
_entity_poly.pdbx_strand_id
1 'polypeptide(L)'
;MTELRYLDFDYSEDTEGHGTFDAMASTAPAKTREVLAEVAEVLAWANATFPDAQGALADGAAWDFDLQQTREAPDLDTVTFSLSGTADFCAALREQFKLD
;
A
#
# COMPACT_ATOMS: atom_id res chain seq x y z
N MET A 1 -8.59 0.54 -14.13
CA MET A 1 -8.92 1.34 -12.94
C MET A 1 -9.49 0.38 -11.93
N THR A 2 -8.70 0.10 -10.90
CA THR A 2 -9.09 -0.79 -9.80
C THR A 2 -9.54 0.12 -8.67
N GLU A 3 -10.80 0.01 -8.26
CA GLU A 3 -11.35 0.75 -7.12
C GLU A 3 -11.18 -0.12 -5.87
N LEU A 4 -10.54 0.43 -4.85
CA LEU A 4 -10.29 -0.25 -3.58
C LEU A 4 -11.44 0.07 -2.63
N ARG A 5 -12.03 -0.97 -2.03
CA ARG A 5 -13.22 -0.88 -1.19
C ARG A 5 -12.89 -0.86 0.30
N TYR A 6 -11.75 -1.42 0.69
CA TYR A 6 -11.33 -1.51 2.08
C TYR A 6 -10.10 -0.66 2.39
N LEU A 7 -9.14 -0.58 1.46
CA LEU A 7 -7.93 0.23 1.63
C LEU A 7 -8.24 1.70 1.33
N ASP A 8 -8.28 2.51 2.38
CA ASP A 8 -8.25 3.98 2.31
C ASP A 8 -6.81 4.44 2.52
N PHE A 9 -6.21 5.06 1.51
CA PHE A 9 -4.81 5.50 1.57
C PHE A 9 -4.72 6.97 1.96
N ASP A 10 -4.01 7.26 3.03
CA ASP A 10 -3.51 8.58 3.37
C ASP A 10 -2.13 8.79 2.73
N TYR A 11 -1.95 9.88 2.00
CA TYR A 11 -0.64 10.22 1.42
C TYR A 11 0.10 11.24 2.28
N SER A 12 1.35 10.94 2.55
CA SER A 12 2.31 11.85 3.16
C SER A 12 3.60 11.90 2.34
N GLU A 13 4.21 13.07 2.21
CA GLU A 13 5.49 13.26 1.51
C GLU A 13 6.57 13.69 2.52
N ASP A 14 7.74 13.07 2.45
CA ASP A 14 8.91 13.46 3.23
C ASP A 14 9.72 14.58 2.54
N THR A 15 10.57 15.26 3.32
CA THR A 15 11.49 16.31 2.88
C THR A 15 12.47 15.88 1.76
N GLU A 16 12.69 14.59 1.59
CA GLU A 16 13.52 14.01 0.52
C GLU A 16 12.76 13.81 -0.80
N GLY A 17 11.45 14.08 -0.84
CA GLY A 17 10.59 13.89 -2.02
C GLY A 17 10.12 12.45 -2.21
N HIS A 18 10.29 11.60 -1.19
CA HIS A 18 9.67 10.28 -1.11
C HIS A 18 8.25 10.41 -0.57
N GLY A 19 7.31 9.75 -1.22
CA GLY A 19 5.93 9.67 -0.75
C GLY A 19 5.66 8.35 -0.07
N THR A 20 4.83 8.37 0.97
CA THR A 20 4.31 7.20 1.67
C THR A 20 2.80 7.23 1.60
N PHE A 21 2.21 6.09 1.26
CA PHE A 21 0.78 5.84 1.28
C PHE A 21 0.48 4.86 2.40
N ASP A 22 -0.20 5.33 3.43
CA ASP A 22 -0.59 4.53 4.57
C ASP A 22 -2.08 4.19 4.48
N ALA A 23 -2.41 2.90 4.53
CA ALA A 23 -3.77 2.41 4.59
C ALA A 23 -4.02 1.57 5.82
N MET A 24 -5.18 1.77 6.46
CA MET A 24 -5.61 0.99 7.61
C MET A 24 -7.04 0.50 7.42
N ALA A 25 -7.23 -0.81 7.54
CA ALA A 25 -8.53 -1.44 7.41
C ALA A 25 -8.78 -2.40 8.59
N SER A 26 -9.71 -2.03 9.45
CA SER A 26 -10.19 -2.86 10.56
C SER A 26 -11.46 -3.60 10.13
N THR A 27 -11.37 -4.93 10.02
CA THR A 27 -12.47 -5.76 9.52
C THR A 27 -12.65 -7.01 10.35
N ALA A 28 -13.80 -7.66 10.22
CA ALA A 28 -13.98 -9.00 10.78
C ALA A 28 -13.03 -10.00 10.09
N PRO A 29 -12.55 -11.05 10.77
CA PRO A 29 -11.63 -12.06 10.21
C PRO A 29 -12.13 -12.70 8.90
N ALA A 30 -13.45 -12.79 8.71
CA ALA A 30 -14.06 -13.29 7.49
C ALA A 30 -13.86 -12.36 6.27
N LYS A 31 -13.60 -11.08 6.50
CA LYS A 31 -13.42 -10.01 5.51
C LYS A 31 -11.96 -9.62 5.31
N THR A 32 -11.07 -9.95 6.23
CA THR A 32 -9.62 -9.71 6.12
C THR A 32 -9.03 -10.24 4.81
N ARG A 33 -9.55 -11.38 4.30
CA ARG A 33 -9.10 -11.93 3.02
C ARG A 33 -9.40 -11.00 1.83
N GLU A 34 -10.48 -10.22 1.89
CA GLU A 34 -10.80 -9.24 0.84
C GLU A 34 -9.84 -8.04 0.91
N VAL A 35 -9.51 -7.57 2.11
CA VAL A 35 -8.48 -6.54 2.32
C VAL A 35 -7.11 -6.99 1.77
N LEU A 36 -6.68 -8.21 2.10
CA LEU A 36 -5.42 -8.75 1.61
C LEU A 36 -5.41 -8.96 0.09
N ALA A 37 -6.57 -9.23 -0.53
CA ALA A 37 -6.67 -9.31 -1.98
C ALA A 37 -6.41 -7.96 -2.63
N GLU A 38 -6.95 -6.88 -2.06
CA GLU A 38 -6.69 -5.51 -2.51
C GLU A 38 -5.22 -5.13 -2.37
N VAL A 39 -4.59 -5.45 -1.24
CA VAL A 39 -3.13 -5.25 -1.06
C VAL A 39 -2.35 -6.02 -2.14
N ALA A 40 -2.72 -7.27 -2.40
CA ALA A 40 -2.05 -8.08 -3.42
C ALA A 40 -2.21 -7.51 -4.83
N GLU A 41 -3.34 -6.87 -5.16
CA GLU A 41 -3.52 -6.16 -6.44
C GLU A 41 -2.57 -4.97 -6.56
N VAL A 42 -2.41 -4.19 -5.48
CA VAL A 42 -1.46 -3.06 -5.44
C VAL A 42 -0.03 -3.55 -5.64
N LEU A 43 0.38 -4.59 -4.91
CA LEU A 43 1.73 -5.15 -5.01
C LEU A 43 2.01 -5.80 -6.37
N ALA A 44 1.00 -6.46 -6.97
CA ALA A 44 1.12 -7.03 -8.30
C ALA A 44 1.29 -5.93 -9.36
N TRP A 45 0.55 -4.83 -9.24
CA TRP A 45 0.72 -3.67 -10.12
C TRP A 45 2.09 -3.01 -9.94
N ALA A 46 2.55 -2.84 -8.69
CA ALA A 46 3.85 -2.24 -8.38
C ALA A 46 4.99 -3.05 -8.99
N ASN A 47 4.97 -4.38 -8.81
CA ASN A 47 5.94 -5.29 -9.43
C ASN A 47 5.87 -5.30 -10.97
N ALA A 48 4.68 -5.19 -11.55
CA ALA A 48 4.52 -5.17 -13.01
C ALA A 48 4.99 -3.85 -13.65
N THR A 49 4.80 -2.73 -12.95
CA THR A 49 5.14 -1.39 -13.44
C THR A 49 6.61 -1.04 -13.16
N PHE A 50 7.11 -1.44 -11.99
CA PHE A 50 8.48 -1.21 -11.53
C PHE A 50 9.16 -2.54 -11.17
N PRO A 51 9.46 -3.39 -12.18
CA PRO A 51 10.09 -4.68 -11.95
C PRO A 51 11.51 -4.51 -11.40
N ASP A 52 11.89 -5.36 -10.45
CA ASP A 52 13.21 -5.34 -9.80
C ASP A 52 13.56 -4.04 -9.05
N ALA A 53 12.55 -3.20 -8.78
CA ALA A 53 12.73 -1.92 -8.12
C ALA A 53 12.23 -1.91 -6.68
N GLN A 54 11.80 -3.06 -6.15
CA GLN A 54 11.38 -3.23 -4.77
C GLN A 54 12.61 -3.33 -3.85
N GLY A 55 12.62 -2.56 -2.77
CA GLY A 55 13.62 -2.66 -1.71
C GLY A 55 13.67 -1.41 -0.86
N ALA A 56 14.63 -1.33 0.05
CA ALA A 56 14.79 -0.14 0.87
C ALA A 56 15.11 1.09 0.00
N LEU A 57 14.31 2.16 0.13
CA LEU A 57 14.54 3.42 -0.58
C LEU A 57 15.95 3.98 -0.31
N ALA A 58 16.47 3.78 0.90
CA ALA A 58 17.83 4.18 1.28
C ALA A 58 18.93 3.43 0.50
N ASP A 59 18.63 2.26 -0.08
CA ASP A 59 19.54 1.48 -0.94
C ASP A 59 19.41 1.85 -2.43
N GLY A 60 18.50 2.78 -2.77
CA GLY A 60 18.25 3.21 -4.15
C GLY A 60 17.13 2.47 -4.87
N ALA A 61 16.32 1.70 -4.14
CA ALA A 61 15.09 1.12 -4.67
C ALA A 61 14.06 2.20 -5.03
N ALA A 62 13.12 1.90 -5.93
CA ALA A 62 12.09 2.84 -6.34
C ALA A 62 10.86 2.82 -5.42
N TRP A 63 10.60 1.69 -4.77
CA TRP A 63 9.47 1.50 -3.87
C TRP A 63 9.75 0.40 -2.84
N ASP A 64 9.10 0.52 -1.68
CA ASP A 64 9.10 -0.46 -0.59
C ASP A 64 7.70 -0.58 -0.01
N PHE A 65 7.41 -1.69 0.66
CA PHE A 65 6.15 -1.83 1.37
C PHE A 65 6.32 -2.52 2.72
N ASP A 66 5.49 -2.11 3.67
CA ASP A 66 5.27 -2.81 4.93
C ASP A 66 3.81 -3.26 5.00
N LEU A 67 3.60 -4.50 5.44
CA LEU A 67 2.28 -5.06 5.68
C LEU A 67 2.24 -5.67 7.06
N GLN A 68 1.44 -5.07 7.93
CA GLN A 68 1.21 -5.55 9.28
C GLN A 68 -0.25 -5.97 9.43
N GLN A 69 -0.46 -7.19 9.88
CA GLN A 69 -1.77 -7.66 10.32
C GLN A 69 -1.76 -7.86 11.84
N THR A 70 -2.64 -7.16 12.53
CA THR A 70 -2.80 -7.24 13.98
C THR A 70 -4.21 -7.67 14.34
N ARG A 71 -4.34 -8.65 15.22
CA ARG A 71 -5.64 -9.03 15.81
C ARG A 71 -5.86 -8.25 17.09
N GLU A 72 -6.69 -7.22 17.03
CA GLU A 72 -7.03 -6.39 18.20
C GLU A 72 -8.06 -7.07 19.11
N ALA A 73 -8.97 -7.86 18.54
CA ALA A 73 -10.00 -8.59 19.26
C ALA A 73 -10.29 -9.93 18.54
N PRO A 74 -10.92 -10.92 19.19
CA PRO A 74 -11.26 -12.19 18.55
C PRO A 74 -12.11 -12.04 17.26
N ASP A 75 -12.89 -10.96 17.17
CA ASP A 75 -13.76 -10.65 16.04
C ASP A 75 -13.27 -9.48 15.18
N LEU A 76 -12.07 -8.96 15.43
CA LEU A 76 -11.52 -7.79 14.75
C LEU A 76 -10.04 -8.00 14.39
N ASP A 77 -9.78 -8.01 13.09
CA ASP A 77 -8.46 -8.03 12.47
C ASP A 77 -8.23 -6.68 11.78
N THR A 78 -7.11 -6.04 12.12
CA THR A 78 -6.68 -4.77 11.54
C THR A 78 -5.47 -5.00 10.67
N VAL A 79 -5.59 -4.59 9.41
CA VAL A 79 -4.50 -4.62 8.44
C VAL A 79 -4.02 -3.19 8.26
N THR A 80 -2.73 -3.00 8.48
CA THR A 80 -2.01 -1.76 8.19
C THR A 80 -1.07 -2.05 7.02
N PHE A 81 -1.20 -1.27 5.96
CA PHE A 81 -0.38 -1.39 4.76
C PHE A 81 0.24 -0.04 4.47
N SER A 82 1.56 0.01 4.47
CA SER A 82 2.32 1.22 4.17
C SER A 82 3.12 0.98 2.91
N LEU A 83 3.00 1.87 1.94
CA LEU A 83 3.68 1.77 0.65
C LEU A 83 4.46 3.06 0.42
N SER A 84 5.78 2.95 0.42
CA SER A 84 6.67 4.10 0.24
C SER A 84 7.35 4.02 -1.12
N GLY A 85 7.55 5.17 -1.76
CA GLY A 85 8.16 5.22 -3.08
C GLY A 85 8.73 6.57 -3.45
N THR A 86 9.43 6.56 -4.57
CA THR A 86 9.88 7.78 -5.25
C THR A 86 8.69 8.56 -5.82
N ALA A 87 8.87 9.87 -6.08
CA ALA A 87 7.83 10.72 -6.66
C ALA A 87 7.20 10.15 -7.95
N ASP A 88 7.99 9.47 -8.80
CA ASP A 88 7.51 8.82 -10.03
C ASP A 88 6.57 7.64 -9.71
N PHE A 89 6.97 6.78 -8.76
CA PHE A 89 6.14 5.70 -8.26
C PHE A 89 4.83 6.22 -7.65
N CYS A 90 4.92 7.25 -6.82
CA CYS A 90 3.76 7.86 -6.17
C CYS A 90 2.77 8.44 -7.19
N ALA A 91 3.27 9.13 -8.22
CA ALA A 91 2.43 9.66 -9.29
C ALA A 91 1.72 8.52 -10.05
N ALA A 92 2.45 7.47 -10.43
CA ALA A 92 1.89 6.32 -11.13
C ALA A 92 0.82 5.59 -10.30
N LEU A 93 1.05 5.41 -8.99
CA LEU A 93 0.11 4.76 -8.08
C LEU A 93 -1.20 5.55 -7.97
N ARG A 94 -1.09 6.87 -7.75
CA ARG A 94 -2.25 7.79 -7.68
C ARG A 94 -3.07 7.73 -8.97
N GLU A 95 -2.43 7.73 -10.13
CA GLU A 95 -3.14 7.64 -11.40
C GLU A 95 -3.87 6.30 -11.59
N GLN A 96 -3.24 5.20 -11.19
CA GLN A 96 -3.76 3.84 -11.32
C GLN A 96 -4.96 3.56 -10.40
N PHE A 97 -4.84 3.95 -9.12
CA PHE A 97 -5.81 3.65 -8.06
C PHE A 97 -6.73 4.83 -7.71
N LYS A 98 -6.55 5.99 -8.35
CA LYS A 98 -7.36 7.21 -8.13
C LYS A 98 -7.35 7.68 -6.68
N LEU A 99 -6.16 7.68 -6.08
CA LEU A 99 -5.92 8.26 -4.77
C LEU A 99 -5.88 9.79 -4.92
N ASP A 100 -6.79 10.49 -4.23
CA ASP A 100 -6.90 11.98 -4.23
C ASP A 100 -5.80 12.59 -3.34
#